data_AF-A0A259CES4-F1
#
_entry.id   AF-A0A259CES4-F1
#
_cell.length_a   1.000
_cell.length_b   1.000
_cell.length_c   1.000
_cell.angle_alpha   90.00
_cell.angle_beta   90.00
_cell.angle_gamma   90.00
#
_symmetry.space_group_name_H-M   'P 1'
#
loop_
_entity.id
_entity.type
_entity.pdbx_description
1 polymer ?
#
loop_
_entity_poly.entity_id
_entity_poly.type
_entity_poly.pdbx_seq_one_letter_code
_entity_poly.pdbx_strand_id
1 'polypeptide(L)'
;QAIEQAGGSVSKGADPIALLKAVKNAAEIEGMRAAHLRDGVALARFLHWFDEVAPTGTVSEIRAVEALETFRRRIGPLNDVSFPTISGAGPNGAIVHYRVTRETNRLINNGELFLLDSGAQYPDGTTDVTRTLVAGEPTAEMRRHFTLVLKGHIALARAVFPVGVSGAQLDPLARQFLWAHGLDFDHGTGHGVGAGLSVHEGPARISRLGHVPLKAGMILSNEPGYYKTGAYGIRIENLVVVEPRTPGGDRPSLGFGTLTLVPYDRRLIETALLTPEESAFIDDYHRAVLDAVGSAVEPDVRAWLEIQTSPLT
;
A
#
# COMPACT_ATOMS: atom_id res chain seq x y z
N GLN A 1 -22.00 18.03 29.23
CA GLN A 1 -23.26 18.77 29.41
C GLN A 1 -24.45 17.89 29.70
N ALA A 2 -25.03 17.12 28.76
CA ALA A 2 -26.25 16.32 29.04
C ALA A 2 -26.09 15.29 30.19
N ILE A 3 -24.96 14.55 30.22
CA ILE A 3 -24.65 13.57 31.27
C ILE A 3 -24.51 14.24 32.65
N GLU A 4 -23.81 15.37 32.71
CA GLU A 4 -23.58 16.12 33.95
C GLU A 4 -24.86 16.79 34.47
N GLN A 5 -25.72 17.30 33.57
CA GLN A 5 -27.02 17.87 33.93
C GLN A 5 -28.00 16.84 34.49
N ALA A 6 -27.84 15.57 34.13
CA ALA A 6 -28.60 14.45 34.69
C ALA A 6 -28.01 13.89 36.01
N GLY A 7 -27.00 14.55 36.58
CA GLY A 7 -26.33 14.11 37.82
C GLY A 7 -25.27 13.01 37.63
N GLY A 8 -24.93 12.68 36.38
CA GLY A 8 -23.86 11.74 36.06
C GLY A 8 -22.47 12.40 36.05
N SER A 9 -21.42 11.60 36.19
CA SER A 9 -20.03 12.06 36.05
C SER A 9 -19.44 11.59 34.71
N VAL A 10 -18.84 12.51 33.93
CA VAL A 10 -18.12 12.15 32.70
C VAL A 10 -16.67 11.83 33.03
N SER A 11 -16.24 10.60 32.74
CA SER A 11 -14.82 10.25 32.71
C SER A 11 -14.28 10.47 31.30
N LYS A 12 -13.39 11.45 31.14
CA LYS A 12 -12.66 11.67 29.88
C LYS A 12 -11.39 10.84 29.91
N GLY A 13 -11.30 9.85 29.02
CA GLY A 13 -10.15 8.95 28.92
C GLY A 13 -9.98 8.38 27.51
N ALA A 14 -8.95 7.56 27.33
CA ALA A 14 -8.75 6.83 26.09
C ALA A 14 -9.90 5.83 25.86
N ASP A 15 -10.29 5.65 24.60
CA ASP A 15 -11.26 4.61 24.23
C ASP A 15 -10.72 3.22 24.64
N PRO A 16 -11.42 2.49 25.52
CA PRO A 16 -10.96 1.20 26.01
C PRO A 16 -10.89 0.12 24.92
N ILE A 17 -11.60 0.30 23.79
CA ILE A 17 -11.65 -0.65 22.68
C ILE A 17 -10.54 -0.38 21.68
N ALA A 18 -10.07 0.86 21.55
CA ALA A 18 -9.12 1.27 20.51
C ALA A 18 -7.85 0.41 20.49
N LEU A 19 -7.22 0.15 21.65
CA LEU A 19 -6.02 -0.69 21.71
C LEU A 19 -6.34 -2.18 21.54
N LEU A 20 -7.52 -2.63 21.99
CA LEU A 20 -7.95 -4.02 21.87
C LEU A 20 -8.11 -4.41 20.39
N LYS A 21 -8.85 -3.63 19.60
CA LYS A 21 -9.04 -3.90 18.17
C LYS A 21 -7.81 -3.62 17.31
N ALA A 22 -6.89 -2.79 17.79
CA ALA A 22 -5.65 -2.51 17.07
C ALA A 22 -4.73 -3.73 17.00
N VAL A 23 -4.77 -4.62 18.01
CA VAL A 23 -3.97 -5.85 18.07
C VAL A 23 -4.84 -7.03 17.65
N LYS A 24 -4.69 -7.48 16.40
CA LYS A 24 -5.52 -8.53 15.82
C LYS A 24 -5.13 -9.89 16.42
N ASN A 25 -6.15 -10.71 16.65
CA ASN A 25 -5.97 -12.11 17.00
C ASN A 25 -5.64 -12.96 15.75
N ALA A 26 -5.32 -14.24 15.94
CA ALA A 26 -4.90 -15.12 14.86
C ALA A 26 -5.96 -15.29 13.75
N ALA A 27 -7.25 -15.37 14.11
CA ALA A 27 -8.32 -15.52 13.13
C ALA A 27 -8.53 -14.24 12.31
N GLU A 28 -8.41 -13.06 12.94
CA GLU A 28 -8.46 -11.78 12.24
C GLU A 28 -7.28 -11.62 11.28
N ILE A 29 -6.06 -12.01 11.68
CA ILE A 29 -4.88 -11.97 10.80
C ILE A 29 -5.05 -12.93 9.63
N GLU A 30 -5.56 -14.14 9.85
CA GLU A 30 -5.81 -15.10 8.77
C GLU A 30 -6.89 -14.60 7.80
N GLY A 31 -7.97 -14.00 8.32
CA GLY A 31 -8.99 -13.34 7.49
C GLY A 31 -8.40 -12.22 6.63
N MET A 32 -7.52 -11.39 7.21
CA MET A 32 -6.82 -10.35 6.46
C MET A 32 -5.92 -10.95 5.38
N ARG A 33 -5.18 -12.04 5.64
CA ARG A 33 -4.37 -12.73 4.61
C ARG A 33 -5.24 -13.27 3.48
N ALA A 34 -6.37 -13.89 3.79
CA ALA A 34 -7.31 -14.40 2.79
C ALA A 34 -7.93 -13.26 1.95
N ALA A 35 -8.28 -12.13 2.58
CA ALA A 35 -8.75 -10.93 1.90
C ALA A 35 -7.69 -10.37 0.92
N HIS A 36 -6.42 -10.26 1.35
CA HIS A 36 -5.35 -9.75 0.50
C HIS A 36 -4.97 -10.72 -0.62
N LEU A 37 -5.12 -12.03 -0.44
CA LEU A 37 -4.97 -13.00 -1.51
C LEU A 37 -6.02 -12.79 -2.60
N ARG A 38 -7.30 -12.65 -2.21
CA ARG A 38 -8.39 -12.35 -3.16
C ARG A 38 -8.14 -11.02 -3.86
N ASP A 39 -7.78 -9.98 -3.12
CA ASP A 39 -7.51 -8.66 -3.72
C ASP A 39 -6.29 -8.68 -4.64
N GLY A 40 -5.25 -9.45 -4.30
CA GLY A 40 -4.08 -9.68 -5.15
C GLY A 40 -4.43 -10.32 -6.49
N VAL A 41 -5.34 -11.29 -6.51
CA VAL A 41 -5.85 -11.89 -7.76
C VAL A 41 -6.65 -10.88 -8.59
N ALA A 42 -7.50 -10.06 -7.95
CA ALA A 42 -8.24 -9.01 -8.66
C ALA A 42 -7.30 -7.94 -9.25
N LEU A 43 -6.27 -7.55 -8.50
CA LEU A 43 -5.26 -6.59 -8.93
C LEU A 43 -4.35 -7.14 -10.02
N ALA A 44 -3.96 -8.42 -9.98
CA ALA A 44 -3.20 -9.03 -11.07
C ALA A 44 -3.98 -9.00 -12.40
N ARG A 45 -5.28 -9.31 -12.38
CA ARG A 45 -6.16 -9.17 -13.56
C ARG A 45 -6.27 -7.73 -14.03
N PHE A 46 -6.42 -6.79 -13.09
CA PHE A 46 -6.47 -5.37 -13.41
C PHE A 46 -5.17 -4.87 -14.06
N LEU A 47 -4.01 -5.23 -13.51
CA LEU A 47 -2.72 -4.79 -14.03
C LEU A 47 -2.43 -5.38 -15.41
N HIS A 48 -2.78 -6.66 -15.63
CA HIS A 48 -2.75 -7.27 -16.97
C HIS A 48 -3.62 -6.47 -17.96
N TRP A 49 -4.89 -6.24 -17.61
CA TRP A 49 -5.80 -5.43 -18.43
C TRP A 49 -5.28 -4.01 -18.68
N PHE A 50 -4.67 -3.39 -17.67
CA PHE A 50 -4.10 -2.05 -17.79
C PHE A 50 -2.96 -2.04 -18.81
N ASP A 51 -2.03 -3.00 -18.74
CA ASP A 51 -0.92 -3.10 -19.69
C ASP A 51 -1.39 -3.38 -21.13
N GLU A 52 -2.48 -4.12 -21.32
CA GLU A 52 -3.06 -4.33 -22.67
C GLU A 52 -3.77 -3.09 -23.22
N VAL A 53 -4.49 -2.37 -22.37
CA VAL A 53 -5.45 -1.35 -22.81
C VAL A 53 -4.92 0.07 -22.70
N ALA A 54 -4.10 0.40 -21.70
CA ALA A 54 -3.53 1.74 -21.54
C ALA A 54 -2.74 2.22 -22.78
N PRO A 55 -1.92 1.38 -23.45
CA PRO A 55 -1.20 1.79 -24.67
C PRO A 55 -2.11 2.20 -25.84
N THR A 56 -3.39 1.80 -25.83
CA THR A 56 -4.36 2.20 -26.87
C THR A 56 -4.83 3.66 -26.71
N GLY A 57 -4.48 4.33 -25.61
CA GLY A 57 -4.87 5.72 -25.33
C GLY A 57 -6.35 5.88 -24.97
N THR A 58 -7.04 4.79 -24.61
CA THR A 58 -8.48 4.80 -24.34
C THR A 58 -8.83 4.70 -22.84
N VAL A 59 -7.84 4.54 -21.96
CA VAL A 59 -8.07 4.43 -20.51
C VAL A 59 -8.17 5.83 -19.90
N SER A 60 -9.26 6.08 -19.20
CA SER A 60 -9.42 7.27 -18.34
C SER A 60 -9.32 6.89 -16.87
N GLU A 61 -9.14 7.89 -16.02
CA GLU A 61 -9.13 7.72 -14.56
C GLU A 61 -10.37 6.95 -14.08
N ILE A 62 -11.58 7.34 -14.52
CA ILE A 62 -12.83 6.63 -14.17
C ILE A 62 -12.85 5.22 -14.74
N ARG A 63 -12.44 5.02 -16.01
CA ARG A 63 -12.47 3.70 -16.63
C ARG A 63 -11.54 2.70 -15.92
N ALA A 64 -10.40 3.18 -15.40
CA ALA A 64 -9.52 2.35 -14.58
C ALA A 64 -10.20 1.90 -13.27
N VAL A 65 -10.93 2.81 -12.59
CA VAL A 65 -11.72 2.46 -11.39
C VAL A 65 -12.79 1.42 -11.72
N GLU A 66 -13.59 1.66 -12.78
CA GLU A 66 -14.65 0.74 -13.20
C GLU A 66 -14.11 -0.66 -13.54
N ALA A 67 -12.94 -0.74 -14.18
CA ALA A 67 -12.27 -2.00 -14.49
C ALA A 67 -11.82 -2.72 -13.21
N LEU A 68 -11.09 -2.05 -12.31
CA LEU A 68 -10.62 -2.64 -11.06
C LEU A 68 -11.78 -3.18 -10.21
N GLU A 69 -12.82 -2.38 -10.01
CA GLU A 69 -13.98 -2.82 -9.23
C GLU A 69 -14.69 -4.01 -9.88
N THR A 70 -14.70 -4.08 -11.21
CA THR A 70 -15.26 -5.23 -11.93
C THR A 70 -14.45 -6.50 -11.65
N PHE A 71 -13.12 -6.42 -11.58
CA PHE A 71 -12.30 -7.57 -11.18
C PHE A 71 -12.52 -7.95 -9.72
N ARG A 72 -12.63 -6.98 -8.80
CA ARG A 72 -12.95 -7.23 -7.39
C ARG A 72 -14.31 -7.91 -7.21
N ARG A 73 -15.35 -7.47 -7.92
CA ARG A 73 -16.69 -8.10 -7.87
C ARG A 73 -16.71 -9.55 -8.37
N ARG A 74 -15.72 -9.98 -9.16
CA ARG A 74 -15.63 -11.34 -9.72
C ARG A 74 -14.86 -12.32 -8.84
N ILE A 75 -14.12 -11.86 -7.82
CA ILE A 75 -13.24 -12.73 -7.02
C ILE A 75 -13.96 -13.49 -5.89
N GLY A 76 -15.17 -13.07 -5.52
CA GLY A 76 -15.93 -13.68 -4.43
C GLY A 76 -16.72 -12.65 -3.62
N PRO A 77 -17.06 -12.97 -2.36
CA PRO A 77 -17.83 -12.08 -1.49
C PRO A 77 -17.12 -10.74 -1.29
N LEU A 78 -17.72 -9.67 -1.79
CA LEU A 78 -17.27 -8.29 -1.62
C LEU A 78 -18.42 -7.51 -0.96
N ASN A 79 -18.15 -6.88 0.18
CA ASN A 79 -19.14 -6.04 0.86
C ASN A 79 -19.23 -4.67 0.17
N ASP A 80 -18.09 -4.01 -0.04
CA ASP A 80 -17.98 -2.72 -0.72
C ASP A 80 -16.49 -2.41 -1.03
N VAL A 81 -16.19 -1.24 -1.61
CA VAL A 81 -14.86 -0.63 -1.55
C VAL A 81 -14.57 -0.13 -0.13
N SER A 82 -13.31 -0.16 0.32
CA SER A 82 -12.95 0.31 1.67
C SER A 82 -12.87 1.84 1.78
N PHE A 83 -12.74 2.52 0.63
CA PHE A 83 -12.81 3.98 0.46
C PHE A 83 -12.99 4.31 -1.03
N PRO A 84 -13.39 5.55 -1.39
CA PRO A 84 -13.43 5.97 -2.79
C PRO A 84 -12.05 5.92 -3.43
N THR A 85 -11.88 5.08 -4.45
CA THR A 85 -10.62 4.89 -5.18
C THR A 85 -10.04 6.22 -5.68
N ILE A 86 -8.78 6.48 -5.35
CA ILE A 86 -8.00 7.57 -5.90
C ILE A 86 -7.38 7.07 -7.20
N SER A 87 -7.72 7.72 -8.31
CA SER A 87 -7.28 7.35 -9.65
C SER A 87 -6.78 8.62 -10.35
N GLY A 88 -5.47 8.85 -10.33
CA GLY A 88 -4.86 10.12 -10.75
C GLY A 88 -3.84 9.92 -11.88
N ALA A 89 -4.14 10.47 -13.06
CA ALA A 89 -3.25 10.45 -14.23
C ALA A 89 -2.39 11.71 -14.31
N GLY A 90 -1.09 11.55 -14.54
CA GLY A 90 -0.15 12.66 -14.68
C GLY A 90 -0.29 13.66 -13.52
N PRO A 91 -0.57 14.96 -13.79
CA PRO A 91 -0.65 15.98 -12.75
C PRO A 91 -1.65 15.69 -11.62
N ASN A 92 -2.73 14.96 -11.91
CA ASN A 92 -3.73 14.61 -10.90
C ASN A 92 -3.18 13.62 -9.86
N GLY A 93 -2.21 12.78 -10.24
CA GLY A 93 -1.51 11.89 -9.32
C GLY A 93 -0.70 12.64 -8.25
N ALA A 94 -0.34 13.92 -8.50
CA ALA A 94 0.38 14.76 -7.54
C ALA A 94 -0.52 15.30 -6.41
N ILE A 95 -1.84 15.06 -6.45
CA ILE A 95 -2.79 15.51 -5.44
C ILE A 95 -3.09 14.33 -4.51
N VAL A 96 -2.56 14.38 -3.28
CA VAL A 96 -2.55 13.24 -2.34
C VAL A 96 -3.93 12.60 -2.15
N HIS A 97 -4.97 13.41 -1.95
CA HIS A 97 -6.36 12.97 -1.79
C HIS A 97 -7.20 13.33 -3.04
N TYR A 98 -6.66 13.15 -4.24
CA TYR A 98 -7.39 13.39 -5.48
C TYR A 98 -8.69 12.57 -5.51
N ARG A 99 -9.76 13.20 -6.00
CA ARG A 99 -11.03 12.53 -6.28
C ARG A 99 -11.43 12.86 -7.70
N VAL A 100 -11.43 11.84 -8.55
CA VAL A 100 -11.90 11.99 -9.92
C VAL A 100 -13.41 12.27 -9.93
N THR A 101 -13.81 13.21 -10.77
CA THR A 101 -15.21 13.55 -11.07
C THR A 101 -15.43 13.42 -12.57
N ARG A 102 -16.69 13.49 -13.03
CA ARG A 102 -16.95 13.48 -14.47
C ARG A 102 -16.36 14.71 -15.17
N GLU A 103 -16.26 15.84 -14.46
CA GLU A 103 -15.64 17.06 -14.98
C GLU A 103 -14.10 16.99 -15.01
N THR A 104 -13.47 16.32 -14.03
CA THR A 104 -12.00 16.25 -13.91
C THR A 104 -11.39 14.99 -14.53
N ASN A 105 -12.22 14.05 -15.01
CA ASN A 105 -11.77 12.78 -15.59
C ASN A 105 -10.83 12.99 -16.78
N ARG A 106 -9.60 12.52 -16.66
CA ARG A 106 -8.59 12.58 -17.72
C ARG A 106 -8.33 11.22 -18.34
N LEU A 107 -7.93 11.23 -19.61
CA LEU A 107 -7.24 10.10 -20.21
C LEU A 107 -5.84 9.96 -19.61
N ILE A 108 -5.40 8.73 -19.45
CA ILE A 108 -4.03 8.37 -19.08
C ILE A 108 -3.22 8.40 -20.37
N ASN A 109 -2.40 9.43 -20.58
CA ASN A 109 -1.66 9.60 -21.82
C ASN A 109 -0.37 8.78 -21.80
N ASN A 110 0.13 8.45 -23.00
CA ASN A 110 1.41 7.78 -23.15
C ASN A 110 2.56 8.64 -22.56
N GLY A 111 3.44 8.01 -21.78
CA GLY A 111 4.52 8.63 -21.03
C GLY A 111 4.11 9.21 -19.67
N GLU A 112 2.84 9.13 -19.26
CA GLU A 112 2.38 9.59 -17.95
C GLU A 112 2.45 8.47 -16.90
N LEU A 113 2.71 8.89 -15.65
CA LEU A 113 2.44 8.03 -14.50
C LEU A 113 0.94 8.01 -14.19
N PHE A 114 0.49 6.88 -13.66
CA PHE A 114 -0.86 6.69 -13.17
C PHE A 114 -0.80 6.16 -11.74
N LEU A 115 -1.31 6.94 -10.78
CA LEU A 115 -1.40 6.54 -9.39
C LEU A 115 -2.81 6.00 -9.12
N LEU A 116 -2.87 4.75 -8.67
CA LEU A 116 -4.09 4.08 -8.27
C LEU A 116 -3.99 3.63 -6.83
N ASP A 117 -4.78 4.24 -5.97
CA ASP A 117 -4.92 3.90 -4.56
C ASP A 117 -6.36 3.49 -4.26
N SER A 118 -6.50 2.27 -3.78
CA SER A 118 -7.78 1.58 -3.73
C SER A 118 -7.79 0.48 -2.68
N GLY A 119 -8.97 0.13 -2.20
CA GLY A 119 -9.13 -1.01 -1.32
C GLY A 119 -10.54 -1.58 -1.33
N ALA A 120 -10.71 -2.71 -0.66
CA ALA A 120 -11.97 -3.44 -0.61
C ALA A 120 -12.31 -3.89 0.81
N GLN A 121 -13.62 -3.99 1.07
CA GLN A 121 -14.19 -4.61 2.25
C GLN A 121 -14.64 -6.02 1.91
N TYR A 122 -13.95 -7.00 2.48
CA TYR A 122 -14.34 -8.40 2.45
C TYR A 122 -14.99 -8.76 3.79
N PRO A 123 -15.81 -9.84 3.86
CA PRO A 123 -16.39 -10.30 5.12
C PRO A 123 -15.36 -10.59 6.22
N ASP A 124 -14.12 -10.91 5.83
CA ASP A 124 -13.04 -11.34 6.70
C ASP A 124 -11.84 -10.37 6.74
N GLY A 125 -11.90 -9.23 6.04
CA GLY A 125 -10.80 -8.28 6.06
C GLY A 125 -11.04 -6.99 5.28
N THR A 126 -10.20 -6.00 5.55
CA THR A 126 -10.16 -4.72 4.85
C THR A 126 -8.81 -4.60 4.15
N THR A 127 -8.81 -4.23 2.87
CA THR A 127 -7.58 -3.98 2.11
C THR A 127 -7.37 -2.50 1.85
N ASP A 128 -6.10 -2.14 1.70
CA ASP A 128 -5.62 -0.84 1.25
C ASP A 128 -4.34 -1.04 0.46
N VAL A 129 -4.27 -0.48 -0.75
CA VAL A 129 -3.15 -0.69 -1.66
C VAL A 129 -3.09 0.38 -2.72
N THR A 130 -1.96 1.05 -2.72
CA THR A 130 -1.51 1.94 -3.78
C THR A 130 -0.45 1.28 -4.67
N ARG A 131 -0.65 1.37 -5.99
CA ARG A 131 0.39 1.17 -7.01
C ARG A 131 0.47 2.39 -7.91
N THR A 132 1.71 2.79 -8.21
CA THR A 132 1.98 3.74 -9.29
C THR A 132 2.46 2.96 -10.51
N LEU A 133 1.82 3.20 -11.64
CA LEU A 133 2.05 2.54 -12.93
C LEU A 133 2.51 3.56 -13.96
N VAL A 134 2.97 3.09 -15.12
CA VAL A 134 3.25 3.93 -16.29
C VAL A 134 2.47 3.47 -17.51
N ALA A 135 1.89 4.42 -18.24
CA ALA A 135 1.41 4.14 -19.60
C ALA A 135 2.58 4.39 -20.57
N GLY A 136 3.15 3.33 -21.15
CA GLY A 136 4.31 3.43 -22.04
C GLY A 136 5.64 3.62 -21.31
N GLU A 137 6.47 4.55 -21.78
CA GLU A 137 7.86 4.71 -21.32
C GLU A 137 8.03 5.83 -20.28
N PRO A 138 8.56 5.52 -19.08
CA PRO A 138 8.80 6.54 -18.06
C PRO A 138 10.08 7.34 -18.32
N THR A 139 10.06 8.61 -17.91
CA THR A 139 11.28 9.44 -17.92
C THR A 139 12.29 8.98 -16.86
N ALA A 140 13.56 9.30 -17.05
CA ALA A 140 14.61 9.01 -16.05
C ALA A 140 14.32 9.68 -14.68
N GLU A 141 13.69 10.86 -14.69
CA GLU A 141 13.28 11.55 -13.47
C GLU A 141 12.19 10.77 -12.72
N MET A 142 11.18 10.26 -13.44
CA MET A 142 10.11 9.43 -12.86
C MET A 142 10.67 8.16 -12.24
N ARG A 143 11.54 7.43 -12.96
CA ARG A 143 12.17 6.21 -12.43
C ARG A 143 13.00 6.49 -11.19
N ARG A 144 13.77 7.59 -11.20
CA ARG A 144 14.55 8.02 -10.02
C ARG A 144 13.65 8.27 -8.82
N HIS A 145 12.62 9.10 -8.95
CA HIS A 145 11.72 9.39 -7.82
C HIS A 145 10.98 8.14 -7.34
N PHE A 146 10.53 7.28 -8.27
CA PHE A 146 9.87 6.03 -7.92
C PHE A 146 10.80 5.13 -7.11
N THR A 147 12.04 4.99 -7.54
CA THR A 147 13.03 4.16 -6.87
C THR A 147 13.37 4.71 -5.48
N LEU A 148 13.44 6.04 -5.30
CA LEU A 148 13.65 6.64 -3.98
C LEU A 148 12.48 6.34 -3.02
N VAL A 149 11.23 6.42 -3.50
CA VAL A 149 10.05 6.03 -2.72
C VAL A 149 10.10 4.53 -2.39
N LEU A 150 10.43 3.69 -3.36
CA LEU A 150 10.54 2.24 -3.19
C LEU A 150 11.61 1.86 -2.17
N LYS A 151 12.77 2.52 -2.17
CA LYS A 151 13.81 2.31 -1.15
C LYS A 151 13.30 2.60 0.26
N GLY A 152 12.52 3.68 0.42
CA GLY A 152 11.84 3.98 1.68
C GLY A 152 10.87 2.89 2.11
N HIS A 153 10.05 2.43 1.17
CA HIS A 153 9.09 1.34 1.38
C HIS A 153 9.79 0.05 1.83
N ILE A 154 10.87 -0.33 1.14
CA ILE A 154 11.68 -1.53 1.43
C ILE A 154 12.37 -1.41 2.78
N ALA A 155 12.98 -0.26 3.09
CA ALA A 155 13.67 -0.04 4.36
C ALA A 155 12.73 -0.21 5.56
N LEU A 156 11.49 0.28 5.45
CA LEU A 156 10.50 0.05 6.49
C LEU A 156 10.07 -1.42 6.55
N ALA A 157 9.76 -2.04 5.41
CA ALA A 157 9.31 -3.43 5.34
C ALA A 157 10.34 -4.42 5.93
N ARG A 158 11.64 -4.12 5.78
CA ARG A 158 12.75 -4.94 6.28
C ARG A 158 13.16 -4.63 7.72
N ALA A 159 12.59 -3.60 8.34
CA ALA A 159 13.01 -3.16 9.66
C ALA A 159 12.83 -4.27 10.71
N VAL A 160 13.88 -4.51 11.49
CA VAL A 160 13.84 -5.29 12.73
C VAL A 160 14.14 -4.33 13.87
N PHE A 161 13.25 -4.26 14.85
CA PHE A 161 13.30 -3.25 15.90
C PHE A 161 12.94 -3.85 17.27
N PRO A 162 13.51 -3.34 18.38
CA PRO A 162 13.19 -3.85 19.71
C PRO A 162 11.74 -3.53 20.10
N VAL A 163 11.14 -4.39 20.92
CA VAL A 163 9.83 -4.13 21.54
C VAL A 163 9.85 -2.78 22.27
N GLY A 164 8.79 -1.99 22.11
CA GLY A 164 8.65 -0.66 22.70
C GLY A 164 8.87 0.49 21.72
N VAL A 165 9.40 0.21 20.52
CA VAL A 165 9.52 1.21 19.45
C VAL A 165 8.15 1.61 18.92
N SER A 166 7.97 2.91 18.74
CA SER A 166 6.76 3.54 18.21
C SER A 166 6.89 3.83 16.71
N GLY A 167 5.76 4.02 16.03
CA GLY A 167 5.78 4.31 14.59
C GLY A 167 6.47 5.64 14.24
N ALA A 168 6.49 6.62 15.15
CA ALA A 168 7.23 7.87 14.96
C ALA A 168 8.75 7.68 14.85
N GLN A 169 9.30 6.62 15.45
CA GLN A 169 10.71 6.28 15.36
C GLN A 169 11.05 5.51 14.08
N LEU A 170 10.04 4.91 13.43
CA LEU A 170 10.20 4.15 12.18
C LEU A 170 9.89 4.99 10.93
N ASP A 171 9.04 6.01 11.03
CA ASP A 171 8.68 6.94 9.95
C ASP A 171 9.91 7.51 9.19
N PRO A 172 11.01 7.92 9.85
CA PRO A 172 12.22 8.37 9.15
C PRO A 172 12.85 7.34 8.21
N LEU A 173 12.68 6.03 8.46
CA LEU A 173 13.26 4.97 7.61
C LEU A 173 12.70 5.04 6.18
N ALA A 174 11.42 5.40 6.05
CA ALA A 174 10.75 5.54 4.76
C ALA A 174 11.05 6.87 4.05
N ARG A 175 11.52 7.88 4.79
CA ARG A 175 11.75 9.24 4.26
C ARG A 175 13.20 9.52 3.89
N GLN A 176 14.15 8.89 4.57
CA GLN A 176 15.58 9.23 4.49
C GLN A 176 16.14 9.28 3.05
N PHE A 177 15.64 8.42 2.15
CA PHE A 177 16.07 8.39 0.75
C PHE A 177 15.58 9.60 -0.06
N LEU A 178 14.38 10.11 0.24
CA LEU A 178 13.89 11.36 -0.34
C LEU A 178 14.61 12.56 0.29
N TRP A 179 14.79 12.55 1.61
CA TRP A 179 15.49 13.62 2.34
C TRP A 179 16.92 13.84 1.85
N ALA A 180 17.65 12.76 1.52
CA ALA A 180 18.99 12.82 0.94
C ALA A 180 19.05 13.61 -0.39
N HIS A 181 17.90 13.84 -1.02
CA HIS A 181 17.76 14.63 -2.25
C HIS A 181 16.93 15.91 -2.07
N GLY A 182 16.66 16.32 -0.83
CA GLY A 182 15.84 17.51 -0.52
C GLY A 182 14.36 17.35 -0.87
N LEU A 183 13.87 16.11 -0.94
CA LEU A 183 12.46 15.78 -1.21
C LEU A 183 11.79 15.25 0.06
N ASP A 184 10.47 15.35 0.17
CA ASP A 184 9.65 14.76 1.26
C ASP A 184 8.22 14.51 0.76
N PHE A 185 7.36 13.99 1.64
CA PHE A 185 5.91 13.87 1.44
C PHE A 185 5.11 14.33 2.67
N ASP A 186 3.95 14.95 2.44
CA ASP A 186 3.19 15.70 3.46
C ASP A 186 2.11 14.88 4.19
N HIS A 187 2.21 13.55 4.18
CA HIS A 187 1.36 12.64 4.95
C HIS A 187 2.19 11.69 5.81
N GLY A 188 1.55 10.88 6.66
CA GLY A 188 2.21 9.83 7.42
C GLY A 188 2.70 8.70 6.52
N THR A 189 3.72 7.96 6.95
CA THR A 189 4.17 6.74 6.25
C THR A 189 3.18 5.59 6.35
N GLY A 190 2.30 5.59 7.35
CA GLY A 190 1.19 4.65 7.40
C GLY A 190 0.26 4.81 8.60
N HIS A 191 -0.88 4.14 8.54
CA HIS A 191 -1.93 4.11 9.55
C HIS A 191 -2.31 2.66 9.89
N GLY A 192 -2.94 2.44 11.04
CA GLY A 192 -3.53 1.14 11.34
C GLY A 192 -4.72 0.84 10.42
N VAL A 193 -5.03 -0.45 10.24
CA VAL A 193 -6.17 -0.92 9.45
C VAL A 193 -6.98 -1.93 10.25
N GLY A 194 -8.30 -1.77 10.27
CA GLY A 194 -9.23 -2.69 10.94
C GLY A 194 -9.46 -3.99 10.16
N ALA A 195 -9.85 -5.06 10.84
CA ALA A 195 -10.22 -6.33 10.20
C ALA A 195 -11.72 -6.33 9.88
N GLY A 196 -12.09 -6.01 8.63
CA GLY A 196 -13.49 -5.84 8.23
C GLY A 196 -14.14 -4.58 8.82
N LEU A 197 -13.34 -3.53 9.05
CA LEU A 197 -13.74 -2.28 9.72
C LEU A 197 -13.15 -1.07 8.96
N SER A 198 -12.82 0.02 9.68
CA SER A 198 -12.25 1.24 9.09
C SER A 198 -10.88 0.99 8.47
N VAL A 199 -10.70 1.48 7.24
CA VAL A 199 -9.41 1.46 6.56
C VAL A 199 -8.36 2.31 7.29
N HIS A 200 -8.78 3.45 7.85
CA HIS A 200 -7.97 4.26 8.76
C HIS A 200 -8.35 3.97 10.22
N GLU A 201 -7.52 3.22 10.92
CA GLU A 201 -7.77 2.75 12.27
C GLU A 201 -6.65 3.14 13.26
N GLY A 202 -7.02 3.92 14.28
CA GLY A 202 -6.13 4.20 15.41
C GLY A 202 -6.09 3.08 16.46
N PRO A 203 -5.15 3.14 17.42
CA PRO A 203 -4.23 4.27 17.63
C PRO A 203 -2.85 4.08 16.97
N ALA A 204 -2.53 2.87 16.49
CA ALA A 204 -1.27 2.57 15.83
C ALA A 204 -1.15 3.34 14.49
N ARG A 205 0.03 3.90 14.22
CA ARG A 205 0.36 4.61 12.97
C ARG A 205 1.87 4.76 12.85
N ILE A 206 2.38 4.80 11.62
CA ILE A 206 3.77 5.13 11.29
C ILE A 206 3.77 6.56 10.76
N SER A 207 3.97 7.51 11.66
CA SER A 207 4.00 8.94 11.32
C SER A 207 4.72 9.69 12.42
N ARG A 208 5.10 10.94 12.17
CA ARG A 208 5.62 11.87 13.19
C ARG A 208 4.77 11.94 14.47
N LEU A 209 3.46 11.63 14.39
CA LEU A 209 2.51 11.62 15.51
C LEU A 209 2.28 10.23 16.13
N GLY A 210 2.95 9.20 15.63
CA GLY A 210 2.76 7.80 16.01
C GLY A 210 3.51 7.41 17.28
N HIS A 211 3.09 7.93 18.43
CA HIS A 211 3.78 7.70 19.72
C HIS A 211 3.37 6.40 20.44
N VAL A 212 2.36 5.68 19.94
CA VAL A 212 1.98 4.38 20.50
C VAL A 212 3.02 3.33 20.08
N PRO A 213 3.62 2.59 21.04
CA PRO A 213 4.51 1.47 20.71
C PRO A 213 3.80 0.42 19.86
N LEU A 214 4.46 -0.04 18.80
CA LEU A 214 3.93 -1.10 17.96
C LEU A 214 3.96 -2.45 18.71
N LYS A 215 2.94 -3.27 18.49
CA LYS A 215 2.78 -4.58 19.12
C LYS A 215 2.52 -5.63 18.05
N ALA A 216 2.98 -6.86 18.29
CA ALA A 216 2.66 -7.99 17.43
C ALA A 216 1.14 -8.13 17.22
N GLY A 217 0.70 -8.40 15.99
CA GLY A 217 -0.70 -8.44 15.58
C GLY A 217 -1.30 -7.10 15.15
N MET A 218 -0.59 -5.97 15.32
CA MET A 218 -1.01 -4.72 14.69
C MET A 218 -0.84 -4.79 13.17
N ILE A 219 -1.84 -4.33 12.42
CA ILE A 219 -1.79 -4.21 10.96
C ILE A 219 -1.72 -2.74 10.61
N LEU A 220 -0.74 -2.36 9.79
CA LEU A 220 -0.49 -0.98 9.36
C LEU A 220 -0.25 -0.91 7.85
N SER A 221 -0.56 0.22 7.22
CA SER A 221 -0.03 0.56 5.90
C SER A 221 1.46 0.92 5.97
N ASN A 222 2.16 0.70 4.85
CA ASN A 222 3.52 1.15 4.57
C ASN A 222 3.48 1.82 3.18
N GLU A 223 3.28 3.13 3.17
CA GLU A 223 2.83 3.90 2.01
C GLU A 223 3.63 5.19 1.76
N PRO A 224 4.98 5.17 1.73
CA PRO A 224 5.72 6.36 1.36
C PRO A 224 5.33 6.86 -0.05
N GLY A 225 5.50 8.16 -0.27
CA GLY A 225 5.17 8.77 -1.55
C GLY A 225 6.06 9.96 -1.90
N TYR A 226 5.82 10.51 -3.08
CA TYR A 226 6.41 11.75 -3.57
C TYR A 226 5.49 12.38 -4.60
N TYR A 227 5.28 13.70 -4.51
CA TYR A 227 4.29 14.40 -5.33
C TYR A 227 4.91 15.64 -5.96
N LYS A 228 5.13 15.61 -7.28
CA LYS A 228 5.62 16.75 -8.04
C LYS A 228 4.43 17.53 -8.60
N THR A 229 4.06 18.61 -7.92
CA THR A 229 2.90 19.45 -8.26
C THR A 229 2.87 19.81 -9.74
N GLY A 230 1.71 19.59 -10.38
CA GLY A 230 1.52 19.88 -11.79
C GLY A 230 2.17 18.89 -12.76
N ALA A 231 2.82 17.82 -12.27
CA ALA A 231 3.50 16.84 -13.12
C ALA A 231 3.02 15.40 -12.86
N TYR A 232 3.32 14.83 -11.69
CA TYR A 232 2.97 13.44 -11.33
C TYR A 232 3.11 13.19 -9.84
N GLY A 233 2.48 12.13 -9.34
CA GLY A 233 2.71 11.63 -7.99
C GLY A 233 3.00 10.13 -8.00
N ILE A 234 3.66 9.70 -6.93
CA ILE A 234 4.10 8.34 -6.70
C ILE A 234 3.73 7.99 -5.26
N ARG A 235 3.10 6.84 -5.07
CA ARG A 235 2.93 6.20 -3.77
C ARG A 235 3.02 4.69 -3.97
N ILE A 236 3.67 4.02 -3.02
CA ILE A 236 3.85 2.57 -3.03
C ILE A 236 3.41 2.06 -1.68
N GLU A 237 2.33 1.30 -1.67
CA GLU A 237 1.68 0.91 -0.43
C GLU A 237 1.42 -0.59 -0.34
N ASN A 238 1.77 -1.14 0.82
CA ASN A 238 1.35 -2.47 1.25
C ASN A 238 0.81 -2.38 2.67
N LEU A 239 -0.16 -3.24 3.00
CA LEU A 239 -0.45 -3.56 4.38
C LEU A 239 0.55 -4.58 4.91
N VAL A 240 1.00 -4.35 6.13
CA VAL A 240 1.94 -5.19 6.87
C VAL A 240 1.38 -5.50 8.26
N VAL A 241 1.66 -6.71 8.74
CA VAL A 241 1.39 -7.11 10.13
C VAL A 241 2.69 -7.09 10.93
N VAL A 242 2.63 -6.53 12.14
CA VAL A 242 3.76 -6.57 13.08
C VAL A 242 3.87 -7.97 13.67
N GLU A 243 5.06 -8.56 13.61
CA GLU A 243 5.32 -9.93 14.03
C GLU A 243 6.61 -10.01 14.87
N PRO A 244 6.74 -11.00 15.78
CA PRO A 244 8.02 -11.29 16.43
C PRO A 244 9.13 -11.62 15.43
N ARG A 245 10.35 -11.19 15.73
CA ARG A 245 11.57 -11.50 14.99
C ARG A 245 12.67 -11.94 15.94
N THR A 246 13.50 -12.88 15.49
CA THR A 246 14.63 -13.42 16.27
C THR A 246 15.94 -13.15 15.52
N PRO A 247 16.48 -11.91 15.56
CA PRO A 247 17.69 -11.54 14.83
C PRO A 247 18.98 -12.12 15.45
N GLY A 248 18.89 -12.98 16.47
CA GLY A 248 20.04 -13.60 17.14
C GLY A 248 20.69 -12.76 18.25
N GLY A 249 20.11 -11.62 18.63
CA GLY A 249 20.57 -10.79 19.74
C GLY A 249 19.73 -10.93 21.02
N ASP A 250 20.13 -10.21 22.08
CA ASP A 250 19.59 -10.39 23.44
C ASP A 250 18.29 -9.60 23.74
N ARG A 251 17.72 -8.94 22.73
CA ARG A 251 16.50 -8.11 22.89
C ARG A 251 15.31 -8.73 22.16
N PRO A 252 14.14 -8.86 22.82
CA PRO A 252 12.90 -9.15 22.13
C PRO A 252 12.68 -8.14 21.01
N SER A 253 12.50 -8.66 19.80
CA SER A 253 12.43 -7.85 18.58
C SER A 253 11.16 -8.16 17.80
N LEU A 254 10.72 -7.15 17.06
CA LEU A 254 9.60 -7.17 16.15
C LEU A 254 10.08 -6.83 14.74
N GLY A 255 9.25 -7.11 13.76
CA GLY A 255 9.39 -6.66 12.38
C GLY A 255 8.05 -6.75 11.67
N PHE A 256 8.08 -6.73 10.35
CA PHE A 256 6.88 -6.71 9.53
C PHE A 256 6.77 -7.94 8.63
N GLY A 257 5.58 -8.51 8.54
CA GLY A 257 5.18 -9.48 7.51
C GLY A 257 4.20 -8.84 6.53
N THR A 258 4.44 -8.96 5.24
CA THR A 258 3.59 -8.34 4.20
C THR A 258 2.28 -9.11 4.04
N LEU A 259 1.16 -8.37 3.91
CA LEU A 259 -0.15 -8.90 3.55
C LEU A 259 -0.46 -8.69 2.06
N THR A 260 -0.16 -7.51 1.51
CA THR A 260 -0.45 -7.16 0.12
C THR A 260 0.38 -7.96 -0.89
N LEU A 261 -0.30 -8.59 -1.86
CA LEU A 261 0.28 -9.48 -2.86
C LEU A 261 0.11 -8.91 -4.29
N VAL A 262 0.82 -7.83 -4.62
CA VAL A 262 0.70 -7.13 -5.91
C VAL A 262 2.10 -6.72 -6.37
N PRO A 263 2.53 -7.05 -7.61
CA PRO A 263 3.87 -6.69 -8.06
C PRO A 263 4.08 -5.17 -8.12
N TYR A 264 5.34 -4.76 -8.14
CA TYR A 264 5.71 -3.38 -8.45
C TYR A 264 5.90 -3.25 -9.97
N ASP A 265 5.61 -2.09 -10.56
CA ASP A 265 5.88 -1.86 -11.97
C ASP A 265 7.39 -1.75 -12.21
N ARG A 266 7.98 -2.80 -12.81
CA ARG A 266 9.43 -2.92 -13.00
C ARG A 266 9.99 -1.86 -13.95
N ARG A 267 9.17 -1.30 -14.84
CA ARG A 267 9.57 -0.22 -15.76
C ARG A 267 9.95 1.06 -15.01
N LEU A 268 9.43 1.23 -13.80
CA LEU A 268 9.70 2.40 -12.95
C LEU A 268 10.93 2.25 -12.06
N ILE A 269 11.56 1.08 -12.02
CA ILE A 269 12.68 0.79 -11.12
C ILE A 269 14.00 1.11 -11.85
N GLU A 270 14.75 2.07 -11.30
CA GLU A 270 16.11 2.37 -11.72
C GLU A 270 17.08 1.50 -10.94
N THR A 271 17.42 0.32 -11.49
CA THR A 271 18.20 -0.73 -10.79
C THR A 271 19.57 -0.25 -10.35
N ALA A 272 20.17 0.73 -11.04
CA ALA A 272 21.43 1.35 -10.67
C ALA A 272 21.39 2.11 -9.31
N LEU A 273 20.20 2.43 -8.79
CA LEU A 273 20.03 3.07 -7.48
C LEU A 273 19.78 2.07 -6.34
N LEU A 274 19.62 0.78 -6.65
CA LEU A 274 19.35 -0.27 -5.68
C LEU A 274 20.64 -0.87 -5.13
N THR A 275 20.65 -1.19 -3.84
CA THR A 275 21.65 -2.10 -3.28
C THR A 275 21.31 -3.55 -3.65
N PRO A 276 22.29 -4.48 -3.63
CA PRO A 276 22.02 -5.89 -3.88
C PRO A 276 20.91 -6.46 -2.98
N GLU A 277 20.83 -6.04 -1.72
CA GLU A 277 19.81 -6.50 -0.78
C GLU A 277 18.43 -5.92 -1.07
N GLU A 278 18.35 -4.72 -1.64
CA GLU A 278 17.07 -4.14 -2.08
C GLU A 278 16.56 -4.83 -3.34
N SER A 279 17.44 -5.13 -4.30
CA SER A 279 17.09 -5.93 -5.48
C SER A 279 16.62 -7.33 -5.07
N ALA A 280 17.36 -8.01 -4.20
CA ALA A 280 16.97 -9.32 -3.69
C ALA A 280 15.62 -9.29 -2.96
N PHE A 281 15.34 -8.23 -2.18
CA PHE A 281 14.03 -8.07 -1.54
C PHE A 281 12.89 -7.96 -2.56
N ILE A 282 13.09 -7.21 -3.65
CA ILE A 282 12.08 -7.06 -4.70
C ILE A 282 11.85 -8.41 -5.39
N ASP A 283 12.91 -9.12 -5.75
CA ASP A 283 12.83 -10.43 -6.39
C ASP A 283 12.13 -11.47 -5.49
N ASP A 284 12.45 -11.48 -4.20
CA ASP A 284 11.81 -12.37 -3.22
C ASP A 284 10.33 -12.02 -3.01
N TYR A 285 10.00 -10.73 -2.96
CA TYR A 285 8.62 -10.26 -2.87
C TYR A 285 7.83 -10.63 -4.13
N HIS A 286 8.38 -10.38 -5.32
CA HIS A 286 7.76 -10.71 -6.59
C HIS A 286 7.56 -12.21 -6.76
N ARG A 287 8.52 -13.04 -6.35
CA ARG A 287 8.35 -14.50 -6.31
C ARG A 287 7.21 -14.90 -5.36
N ALA A 288 7.14 -14.33 -4.16
CA ALA A 288 6.06 -14.62 -3.23
C ALA A 288 4.67 -14.20 -3.77
N VAL A 289 4.59 -13.09 -4.51
CA VAL A 289 3.36 -12.68 -5.21
C VAL A 289 2.96 -13.72 -6.26
N LEU A 290 3.90 -14.14 -7.11
CA LEU A 290 3.64 -15.14 -8.15
C LEU A 290 3.20 -16.48 -7.54
N ASP A 291 3.89 -16.95 -6.50
CA ASP A 291 3.59 -18.22 -5.83
C ASP A 291 2.18 -18.21 -5.23
N ALA A 292 1.76 -17.10 -4.63
CA ALA A 292 0.47 -16.97 -3.99
C ALA A 292 -0.68 -16.75 -4.99
N VAL A 293 -0.50 -15.86 -5.97
CA VAL A 293 -1.57 -15.38 -6.87
C VAL A 293 -1.62 -16.17 -8.18
N GLY A 294 -0.46 -16.64 -8.67
CA GLY A 294 -0.30 -17.17 -10.04
C GLY A 294 -1.15 -18.40 -10.36
N SER A 295 -1.47 -19.23 -9.36
CA SER A 295 -2.35 -20.41 -9.54
C SER A 295 -3.85 -20.07 -9.57
N ALA A 296 -4.23 -18.87 -9.12
CA ALA A 296 -5.62 -18.42 -8.98
C ALA A 296 -6.08 -17.46 -10.10
N VAL A 297 -5.19 -17.14 -11.03
CA VAL A 297 -5.47 -16.32 -12.22
C VAL A 297 -5.50 -17.17 -13.50
N GLU A 298 -6.06 -16.60 -14.56
CA GLU A 298 -6.13 -17.21 -15.89
C GLU A 298 -4.72 -17.39 -16.51
N PRO A 299 -4.53 -18.33 -17.46
CA PRO A 299 -3.19 -18.61 -18.03
C PRO A 299 -2.48 -17.42 -18.67
N ASP A 300 -3.22 -16.52 -19.32
CA ASP A 300 -2.71 -15.28 -19.91
C ASP A 300 -2.25 -14.29 -18.83
N VAL A 301 -3.09 -14.06 -17.82
CA VAL A 301 -2.76 -13.22 -16.66
C VAL A 301 -1.56 -13.78 -15.89
N ARG A 302 -1.47 -15.12 -15.74
CA ARG A 302 -0.33 -15.80 -15.13
C ARG A 302 0.95 -15.57 -15.92
N ALA A 303 0.92 -15.75 -17.24
CA ALA A 303 2.09 -15.54 -18.10
C ALA A 303 2.58 -14.09 -18.03
N TRP A 304 1.65 -13.13 -18.02
CA TRP A 304 1.97 -11.72 -17.76
C TRP A 304 2.60 -11.53 -16.38
N LEU A 305 2.03 -12.14 -15.33
CA LEU A 305 2.54 -12.02 -13.97
C LEU A 305 3.95 -12.59 -13.86
N GLU A 306 4.24 -13.76 -14.45
CA GLU A 306 5.57 -14.37 -14.50
C GLU A 306 6.63 -13.42 -15.10
N ILE A 307 6.26 -12.65 -16.13
CA ILE A 307 7.12 -11.61 -16.70
C ILE A 307 7.28 -10.44 -15.71
N GLN A 308 6.19 -9.95 -15.14
CA GLN A 308 6.23 -8.80 -14.21
C GLN A 308 6.87 -9.12 -12.86
N THR A 309 7.03 -10.40 -12.51
CA THR A 309 7.70 -10.85 -11.29
C THR A 309 9.06 -11.49 -11.57
N SER A 310 9.57 -11.40 -12.80
CA SER A 310 10.89 -11.94 -13.11
C SER A 310 11.97 -11.15 -12.35
N PRO A 311 13.09 -11.80 -11.97
CA PRO A 311 14.18 -11.11 -11.29
C PRO A 311 14.63 -9.84 -12.00
N LEU A 312 15.01 -8.82 -11.24
CA LEU A 312 15.58 -7.59 -11.78
C LEU A 312 16.95 -7.88 -12.42
N THR A 313 17.22 -7.21 -13.54
CA THR A 313 18.48 -7.31 -14.29
C THR A 313 19.31 -6.03 -14.15
#